data_AF-A0A399NQM7-F1
#
_entry.id   AF-A0A399NQM7-F1
#
_cell.length_a   1.000
_cell.length_b   1.000
_cell.length_c   1.000
_cell.angle_alpha   90.00
_cell.angle_beta   90.00
_cell.angle_gamma   90.00
#
_symmetry.space_group_name_H-M   'P 1'
#
loop_
_entity.id
_entity.type
_entity.pdbx_description
1 polymer ?
#
loop_
_entity_poly.entity_id
_entity_poly.type
_entity_poly.pdbx_seq_one_letter_code
_entity_poly.pdbx_strand_id
1 'polypeptide(L)'
;MDEDEHPELAGYEPHRPRSLRSKRTLVVMRVVVVVGIVSLLLPGVVTMVRVGASTADMACKDFVAYERPDSPSYEVRFQLFGPGGVGYECYTRYAFGGDEHIVSLGLIPSGRVAREVVERNSRD
;
A
#
# COMPACT_ATOMS: atom_id res chain seq x y z
N MET A 1 12.67 63.36 8.36
CA MET A 1 12.75 62.31 7.33
C MET A 1 14.07 61.63 7.63
N ASP A 2 14.03 60.82 8.68
CA ASP A 2 15.19 60.09 9.17
C ASP A 2 15.19 58.79 8.37
N GLU A 3 16.21 58.65 7.52
CA GLU A 3 16.53 57.40 6.87
C GLU A 3 17.03 56.48 7.99
N ASP A 4 16.21 55.50 8.38
CA ASP A 4 16.57 54.39 9.25
C ASP A 4 17.78 53.65 8.64
N GLU A 5 18.96 54.18 8.91
CA GLU A 5 20.23 53.56 8.62
C GLU A 5 20.36 52.43 9.64
N HIS A 6 20.07 51.20 9.20
CA HIS A 6 20.08 49.98 10.01
C HIS A 6 21.53 49.47 10.20
N PRO A 7 22.26 49.85 11.26
CA PRO A 7 23.65 49.44 11.47
C PRO A 7 23.81 47.92 11.69
N GLU A 8 22.73 47.23 12.07
CA GLU A 8 22.70 45.77 12.23
C GLU A 8 22.90 45.01 10.91
N LEU A 9 22.78 45.67 9.77
CA LEU A 9 23.00 45.09 8.44
C LEU A 9 24.34 45.50 7.82
N ALA A 10 25.09 46.42 8.44
CA ALA A 10 26.36 46.92 7.90
C ALA A 10 27.47 45.85 7.81
N GLY A 11 27.32 44.73 8.54
CA GLY A 11 28.19 43.55 8.46
C GLY A 11 27.56 42.34 7.77
N TYR A 12 26.32 42.46 7.27
CA TYR A 12 25.67 41.37 6.55
C TYR A 12 26.25 41.31 5.14
N GLU A 13 27.32 40.53 4.97
CA GLU A 13 27.63 39.99 3.65
C GLU A 13 26.49 39.01 3.32
N PRO A 14 25.58 39.33 2.38
CA PRO A 14 24.62 38.35 1.91
C PRO A 14 25.47 37.18 1.46
N HIS A 15 25.32 36.04 2.15
CA HIS A 15 26.14 34.87 1.90
C HIS A 15 26.12 34.70 0.40
N ARG A 16 27.26 34.94 -0.27
CA ARG A 16 27.36 34.75 -1.71
C ARG A 16 26.66 33.42 -1.96
N PRO A 17 25.66 33.35 -2.85
CA PRO A 17 24.99 32.08 -3.10
C PRO A 17 26.14 31.14 -3.37
N ARG A 18 26.34 30.13 -2.49
CA ARG A 18 27.52 29.28 -2.54
C ARG A 18 27.38 28.49 -3.82
N SER A 19 27.78 29.11 -4.91
CA SER A 19 27.73 28.57 -6.23
C SER A 19 28.79 27.48 -6.23
N LEU A 20 28.54 26.44 -7.02
CA LEU A 20 29.47 25.36 -7.29
C LEU A 20 29.39 24.15 -6.35
N ARG A 21 28.17 23.70 -6.02
CA ARG A 21 27.94 22.25 -6.15
C ARG A 21 27.89 21.98 -7.65
N SER A 22 29.00 21.47 -8.22
CA SER A 22 29.11 21.01 -9.60
C SER A 22 27.81 20.30 -10.04
N LYS A 23 27.34 20.49 -11.28
CA LYS A 23 26.13 19.83 -11.79
C LYS A 23 26.13 18.32 -11.48
N ARG A 24 27.32 17.69 -11.49
CA ARG A 24 27.50 16.28 -11.12
C ARG A 24 27.21 16.01 -9.64
N THR A 25 27.66 16.84 -8.71
CA THR A 25 27.44 16.65 -7.28
C THR A 25 25.99 16.93 -6.85
N LEU A 26 25.23 17.70 -7.63
CA LEU A 26 23.78 17.84 -7.46
C LEU A 26 23.03 16.58 -7.95
N VAL A 27 23.42 16.03 -9.10
CA VAL A 27 22.82 14.79 -9.61
C VAL A 27 23.07 13.63 -8.65
N VAL A 28 24.31 13.46 -8.19
CA VAL A 28 24.66 12.40 -7.22
C VAL A 28 23.85 12.56 -5.93
N MET A 29 23.74 13.79 -5.40
CA MET A 29 22.91 14.05 -4.22
C MET A 29 21.45 13.65 -4.46
N ARG A 30 20.87 14.02 -5.61
CA ARG A 30 19.48 13.68 -5.95
C ARG A 30 19.27 12.17 -6.04
N VAL A 31 20.20 11.44 -6.67
CA VAL A 31 20.15 9.97 -6.75
C VAL A 31 20.21 9.35 -5.36
N VAL A 32 21.15 9.79 -4.52
CA VAL A 32 21.28 9.28 -3.14
C VAL A 32 20.00 9.52 -2.34
N VAL A 33 19.40 10.70 -2.45
CA VAL A 33 18.14 11.02 -1.77
C VAL A 33 17.01 10.13 -2.26
N VAL A 34 16.87 9.95 -3.58
CA VAL A 34 15.82 9.09 -4.16
C VAL A 34 16.00 7.64 -3.71
N VAL A 35 17.23 7.12 -3.75
CA VAL A 35 17.54 5.76 -3.27
C VAL A 35 17.24 5.63 -1.78
N GLY A 36 17.60 6.63 -0.97
CA GLY A 36 17.27 6.66 0.46
C GLY A 36 15.77 6.60 0.71
N ILE A 37 14.99 7.43 0.01
CA ILE A 37 13.52 7.44 0.11
C ILE A 37 12.94 6.09 -0.31
N VAL A 38 13.37 5.55 -1.46
CA VAL A 38 12.90 4.24 -1.93
C VAL A 38 13.22 3.16 -0.90
N SER A 39 14.44 3.13 -0.36
CA SER A 39 14.86 2.15 0.64
C SER A 39 14.05 2.24 1.94
N LEU A 40 13.62 3.44 2.32
CA LEU A 40 12.77 3.67 3.50
C LEU A 40 11.32 3.21 3.27
N LEU A 41 10.80 3.41 2.06
CA LEU A 41 9.41 3.07 1.72
C LEU A 41 9.22 1.60 1.35
N LEU A 42 10.23 0.97 0.75
CA LEU A 42 10.19 -0.41 0.27
C LEU A 42 9.69 -1.42 1.33
N PRO A 43 10.21 -1.45 2.57
CA PRO A 43 9.71 -2.37 3.59
C PRO A 43 8.24 -2.08 3.98
N GLY A 44 7.83 -0.81 3.99
CA GLY A 44 6.46 -0.41 4.27
C GLY A 44 5.49 -0.94 3.23
N VAL A 45 5.79 -0.73 1.94
CA VAL A 45 4.97 -1.22 0.83
C VAL A 45 4.91 -2.75 0.81
N VAL A 46 6.04 -3.43 1.01
CA VAL A 46 6.08 -4.90 1.07
C VAL A 46 5.22 -5.43 2.22
N THR A 47 5.29 -4.80 3.39
CA THR A 47 4.47 -5.18 4.54
C THR A 47 2.98 -4.98 4.25
N MET A 48 2.61 -3.83 3.68
CA MET A 48 1.22 -3.54 3.34
C MET A 48 0.63 -4.53 2.34
N VAL A 49 1.39 -4.88 1.29
CA VAL A 49 0.97 -5.88 0.30
C VAL A 49 0.84 -7.27 0.93
N ARG A 50 1.80 -7.67 1.79
CA ARG A 50 1.74 -8.98 2.48
C ARG A 50 0.52 -9.10 3.37
N VAL A 51 0.24 -8.08 4.18
CA VAL A 51 -0.92 -8.05 5.06
C VAL A 51 -2.22 -8.05 4.26
N GLY A 52 -2.29 -7.29 3.16
CA GLY A 52 -3.43 -7.31 2.25
C GLY A 52 -3.66 -8.70 1.67
N ALA A 53 -2.61 -9.34 1.14
CA ALA A 53 -2.71 -10.68 0.57
C ALA A 53 -3.13 -11.74 1.59
N SER A 54 -2.56 -11.74 2.81
CA SER A 54 -2.97 -12.68 3.85
C SER A 54 -4.41 -12.48 4.30
N THR A 55 -4.86 -11.23 4.36
CA THR A 55 -6.24 -10.91 4.75
C THR A 55 -7.23 -11.30 3.65
N ALA A 56 -6.89 -11.06 2.38
CA ALA A 56 -7.68 -11.49 1.24
C ALA A 56 -7.78 -13.02 1.14
N ASP A 57 -6.69 -13.74 1.45
CA ASP A 57 -6.66 -15.20 1.47
C ASP A 57 -7.63 -15.78 2.50
N MET A 58 -7.56 -15.29 3.75
CA MET A 58 -8.50 -15.71 4.80
C MET A 58 -9.95 -15.39 4.43
N ALA A 59 -10.20 -14.18 3.91
CA ALA A 59 -11.54 -13.80 3.50
C ALA A 59 -12.05 -14.69 2.35
N CYS A 60 -11.25 -14.90 1.28
CA CYS A 60 -11.66 -15.74 0.16
C CYS A 60 -11.96 -17.17 0.59
N LYS A 61 -11.16 -17.74 1.51
CA LYS A 61 -11.45 -19.05 2.10
C LYS A 61 -12.84 -19.12 2.74
N ASP A 62 -13.20 -18.11 3.53
CA ASP A 62 -14.52 -18.04 4.18
C ASP A 62 -15.66 -17.87 3.16
N PHE A 63 -15.45 -17.03 2.14
CA PHE A 63 -16.43 -16.82 1.06
C PHE A 63 -16.63 -18.09 0.22
N VAL A 64 -15.56 -18.79 -0.15
CA VAL A 64 -15.64 -20.03 -0.95
C VAL A 64 -16.29 -21.14 -0.14
N ALA A 65 -15.94 -21.30 1.14
CA ALA A 65 -16.57 -22.30 2.01
C ALA A 65 -18.09 -22.10 2.13
N TYR A 66 -18.56 -20.85 2.03
CA TYR A 66 -19.98 -20.53 2.07
C TYR A 66 -20.67 -20.67 0.71
N GLU A 67 -20.10 -20.08 -0.34
CA GLU A 67 -20.76 -19.95 -1.64
C GLU A 67 -20.58 -21.19 -2.53
N ARG A 68 -19.40 -21.84 -2.45
CA ARG A 68 -19.01 -23.00 -3.26
C ARG A 68 -18.21 -24.01 -2.43
N PRO A 69 -18.86 -24.70 -1.47
CA PRO A 69 -18.20 -25.69 -0.62
C PRO A 69 -17.70 -26.93 -1.39
N ASP A 70 -18.20 -27.13 -2.61
CA ASP A 70 -17.81 -28.19 -3.54
C ASP A 70 -16.51 -27.86 -4.32
N SER A 71 -16.01 -26.63 -4.22
CA SER A 71 -14.79 -26.23 -4.92
C SER A 71 -13.56 -26.94 -4.33
N PRO A 72 -12.74 -27.61 -5.16
CA PRO A 72 -11.57 -28.34 -4.67
C PRO A 72 -10.44 -27.42 -4.21
N SER A 73 -10.36 -26.20 -4.74
CA SER A 73 -9.41 -25.17 -4.33
C SER A 73 -9.90 -23.76 -4.65
N TYR A 74 -9.21 -22.75 -4.14
CA TYR A 74 -9.48 -21.35 -4.43
C TYR A 74 -8.18 -20.61 -4.75
N GLU A 75 -8.30 -19.45 -5.36
CA GLU A 75 -7.17 -18.60 -5.68
C GLU A 75 -7.51 -17.12 -5.49
N VAL A 76 -6.60 -16.41 -4.83
CA VAL A 76 -6.71 -14.97 -4.59
C VAL A 76 -5.63 -14.26 -5.38
N ARG A 77 -6.02 -13.24 -6.15
CA ARG A 77 -5.08 -12.43 -6.94
C ARG A 77 -5.39 -10.96 -6.83
N PHE A 78 -4.35 -10.14 -6.73
CA PHE A 78 -4.48 -8.71 -6.92
C PHE A 78 -4.59 -8.39 -8.41
N GLN A 79 -5.68 -7.77 -8.82
CA GLN A 79 -5.93 -7.37 -10.20
C GLN A 79 -6.19 -5.87 -10.27
N LEU A 80 -5.56 -5.21 -11.25
CA LEU A 80 -5.78 -3.79 -11.54
C LEU A 80 -7.02 -3.58 -12.44
N PHE A 81 -7.36 -4.60 -13.23
CA PHE A 81 -8.46 -4.61 -14.18
C PHE A 81 -9.31 -5.87 -13.98
N GLY A 82 -9.70 -6.13 -12.73
CA GLY A 82 -10.57 -7.27 -12.36
C GLY A 82 -12.06 -6.95 -12.53
N PRO A 83 -12.93 -7.94 -12.31
CA PRO A 83 -14.39 -7.77 -12.35
C PRO A 83 -14.90 -6.65 -11.42
N GLY A 84 -14.28 -6.48 -10.25
CA GLY A 84 -14.57 -5.40 -9.29
C GLY A 84 -13.69 -4.17 -9.44
N GLY A 85 -12.87 -4.09 -10.48
CA GLY A 85 -11.90 -3.01 -10.70
C GLY A 85 -10.54 -3.29 -10.08
N VAL A 86 -9.99 -2.29 -9.37
CA VAL A 86 -8.68 -2.41 -8.73
C VAL A 86 -8.81 -3.02 -7.33
N GLY A 87 -8.23 -4.20 -7.13
CA GLY A 87 -8.30 -4.88 -5.84
C GLY A 87 -7.95 -6.35 -5.86
N TYR A 88 -8.16 -6.99 -4.72
CA TYR A 88 -8.09 -8.44 -4.58
C TYR A 88 -9.38 -9.07 -5.10
N GLU A 89 -9.21 -10.09 -5.93
CA GLU A 89 -10.27 -10.85 -6.55
C GLU A 89 -10.12 -12.32 -6.14
N CYS A 90 -11.24 -12.97 -5.81
CA CYS A 90 -11.30 -14.35 -5.36
C CYS A 90 -11.98 -15.22 -6.41
N TYR A 91 -11.31 -16.30 -6.80
CA TYR A 91 -11.79 -17.27 -7.78
C TYR A 91 -11.79 -18.67 -7.19
N THR A 92 -12.71 -19.51 -7.64
CA THR A 92 -12.58 -20.96 -7.49
C THR A 92 -11.54 -21.47 -8.46
N ARG A 93 -10.94 -22.61 -8.12
CA ARG A 93 -9.95 -23.25 -8.99
C ARG A 93 -10.28 -24.73 -9.13
N TYR A 94 -10.60 -25.14 -10.36
CA TYR A 94 -10.95 -26.51 -10.72
C TYR A 94 -9.84 -27.16 -11.57
N ALA A 95 -9.64 -28.48 -11.41
CA ALA A 95 -8.52 -29.21 -12.00
C ALA A 95 -8.50 -29.23 -13.54
N PHE A 96 -9.65 -29.04 -14.20
CA PHE A 96 -9.81 -29.16 -15.65
C PHE A 96 -10.25 -27.85 -16.32
N GLY A 97 -10.03 -26.71 -15.65
CA GLY A 97 -10.57 -25.41 -16.05
C GLY A 97 -12.01 -25.20 -15.55
N GLY A 98 -12.50 -23.97 -15.68
CA GLY A 98 -13.79 -23.55 -15.12
C GLY A 98 -13.67 -22.68 -13.86
N ASP A 99 -12.56 -21.97 -13.70
CA ASP A 99 -12.36 -21.01 -12.61
C ASP A 99 -13.47 -19.95 -12.64
N GLU A 100 -14.23 -19.84 -11.55
CA GLU A 100 -15.37 -18.95 -11.43
C GLU A 100 -15.04 -17.81 -10.46
N HIS A 101 -15.42 -16.58 -10.83
CA HIS A 101 -15.30 -15.43 -9.94
C HIS A 101 -16.34 -15.53 -8.83
N ILE A 102 -15.88 -15.46 -7.57
CA ILE A 102 -16.75 -15.54 -6.40
C ILE A 102 -17.06 -14.13 -5.89
N VAL A 103 -16.02 -13.35 -5.60
CA VAL A 103 -16.16 -12.04 -4.97
C VAL A 103 -14.98 -11.14 -5.24
N SER A 104 -15.27 -9.84 -5.39
CA SER A 104 -14.29 -8.76 -5.40
C SER A 104 -14.12 -8.20 -3.98
N LEU A 105 -12.95 -8.41 -3.40
CA LEU A 105 -12.62 -7.92 -2.04
C LEU A 105 -12.12 -6.47 -2.02
N GLY A 106 -11.74 -5.92 -3.18
CA GLY A 106 -11.26 -4.56 -3.31
C GLY A 106 -9.82 -4.37 -2.80
N LEU A 107 -9.40 -3.10 -2.63
CA LEU A 107 -8.03 -2.76 -2.23
C LEU A 107 -7.73 -3.14 -0.77
N ILE A 108 -8.73 -2.99 0.11
CA ILE A 108 -8.64 -3.33 1.53
C ILE A 108 -9.58 -4.50 1.76
N PRO A 109 -9.09 -5.74 1.68
CA PRO A 109 -9.92 -6.92 1.85
C PRO A 109 -10.43 -7.01 3.28
N SER A 110 -11.73 -7.24 3.45
CA SER A 110 -12.36 -7.50 4.74
C SER A 110 -12.98 -8.89 4.73
N GLY A 111 -12.77 -9.66 5.79
CA GLY A 111 -13.44 -10.95 5.98
C GLY A 111 -14.93 -10.80 6.25
N ARG A 112 -15.69 -11.87 6.04
CA ARG A 112 -17.05 -11.96 6.59
C ARG A 112 -16.90 -12.14 8.12
N VAL A 113 -17.53 -11.28 8.91
CA VAL A 113 -17.64 -11.53 10.35
C VAL A 113 -18.60 -12.69 10.55
N ALA A 114 -18.08 -13.88 10.83
CA ALA A 114 -18.90 -14.97 11.35
C ALA A 114 -19.46 -14.53 12.71
N ARG A 115 -20.78 -14.40 12.79
CA ARG A 115 -21.55 -13.92 13.95
C ARG A 115 -21.33 -14.74 15.24
N GLU A 116 -20.65 -15.87 15.14
CA GLU A 116 -20.34 -16.80 16.24
C GLU A 116 -19.50 -16.16 17.37
N VAL A 117 -18.68 -15.15 17.08
CA VAL A 117 -17.89 -14.42 18.10
C VAL A 117 -18.76 -13.43 18.89
N VAL A 118 -19.81 -12.86 18.28
CA VAL A 118 -20.74 -11.94 18.95
C VAL A 118 -21.63 -12.69 19.95
N GLU A 119 -22.09 -13.89 19.60
CA GLU A 119 -22.97 -14.69 20.47
C GLU A 119 -22.24 -15.27 21.68
N ARG A 120 -20.94 -15.55 21.59
CA ARG A 120 -20.12 -15.98 22.75
C ARG A 120 -19.90 -14.83 23.74
N ASN A 121 -19.61 -13.63 23.25
CA ASN A 121 -19.33 -12.45 24.10
C ASN A 121 -20.61 -11.82 24.70
N SER A 122 -21.79 -12.28 24.29
CA SER A 122 -23.09 -11.87 24.85
C SER A 122 -23.61 -12.83 25.93
N ARG A 123 -22.90 -13.94 26.18
CA ARG A 123 -23.30 -14.98 27.15
C ARG A 123 -22.46 -14.94 28.45
N ASP A 124 -21.38 -14.17 28.47
CA ASP A 124 -20.63 -13.78 29.67
C ASP A 124 -21.12 -12.42 30.18
#